data_AF-A0A2H1W1W8-F1
#
_entry.id   AF-A0A2H1W1W8-F1
#
_cell.length_a   1.000
_cell.length_b   1.000
_cell.length_c   1.000
_cell.angle_alpha   90.00
_cell.angle_beta   90.00
_cell.angle_gamma   90.00
#
_symmetry.space_group_name_H-M   'P 1'
#
loop_
_entity.id
_entity.type
_entity.pdbx_description
1 polymer ?
#
loop_
_entity_poly.entity_id
_entity_poly.type
_entity_poly.pdbx_seq_one_letter_code
_entity_poly.pdbx_strand_id
1 'polypeptide(L)'
;MGRVRDATRCTHGDNPPVHRVHIQTKTKLPTGTVKFKDEVDIIEQIRYRRLYRRRLKIGEADVITLQDIKDLALFTAPTSILTPKLIHMLHTPTIERFLRALILYCAYYLQTAAEMSKRMSELISKVRTLNCDRIENEFQDNLADLRLLVAKEYCMFLI
;
A
#
# COMPACT_ATOMS: atom_id res chain seq x y z
N MET A 1 -61.47 -31.66 42.30
CA MET A 1 -60.28 -30.89 42.73
C MET A 1 -59.50 -30.54 41.50
N GLY A 2 -59.41 -29.32 40.99
CA GLY A 2 -59.43 -28.02 41.65
C GLY A 2 -58.29 -27.21 41.01
N ARG A 3 -58.39 -26.98 39.70
CA ARG A 3 -57.45 -26.19 38.88
C ARG A 3 -57.72 -24.72 39.17
N VAL A 4 -56.81 -24.07 39.90
CA VAL A 4 -56.90 -22.65 40.27
C VAL A 4 -56.26 -21.80 39.16
N ARG A 5 -57.00 -20.75 38.82
CA ARG A 5 -56.83 -19.70 37.81
C ARG A 5 -55.81 -18.66 38.35
N ASP A 6 -55.16 -17.77 37.60
CA ASP A 6 -55.67 -16.62 36.84
C ASP A 6 -54.43 -15.98 36.15
N ALA A 7 -54.46 -15.67 34.86
CA ALA A 7 -54.86 -14.38 34.27
C ALA A 7 -54.07 -13.16 34.78
N THR A 8 -53.07 -12.69 34.02
CA THR A 8 -52.86 -11.24 33.85
C THR A 8 -52.19 -10.92 32.51
N ARG A 9 -52.96 -10.21 31.68
CA ARG A 9 -52.56 -9.50 30.47
C ARG A 9 -52.25 -8.06 30.90
N CYS A 10 -51.03 -7.58 30.65
CA CYS A 10 -50.64 -6.15 30.70
C CYS A 10 -49.57 -5.95 29.60
N THR A 11 -49.94 -5.44 28.42
CA THR A 11 -49.98 -4.03 27.98
C THR A 11 -48.62 -3.43 27.65
N HIS A 12 -48.56 -2.89 26.43
CA HIS A 12 -47.61 -1.94 25.89
C HIS A 12 -46.84 -1.11 26.93
N GLY A 13 -45.52 -1.13 26.83
CA GLY A 13 -44.60 -0.23 27.52
C GLY A 13 -43.43 0.09 26.60
N ASP A 14 -43.61 1.14 25.80
CA ASP A 14 -42.64 2.10 25.28
C ASP A 14 -41.15 1.69 25.29
N ASN A 15 -40.67 1.17 24.16
CA ASN A 15 -39.26 1.32 23.82
C ASN A 15 -39.03 2.79 23.42
N PRO A 16 -38.03 3.49 23.99
CA PRO A 16 -37.71 4.84 23.56
C PRO A 16 -37.29 4.80 22.08
N PRO A 17 -37.67 5.82 21.27
CA PRO A 17 -37.25 5.86 19.88
C PRO A 17 -35.74 5.98 19.85
N VAL A 18 -35.06 4.92 19.43
CA VAL A 18 -33.65 4.98 19.08
C VAL A 18 -33.58 5.96 17.92
N HIS A 19 -33.14 7.18 18.22
CA HIS A 19 -32.86 8.18 17.22
C HIS A 19 -31.70 7.64 16.39
N ARG A 20 -32.04 6.91 15.32
CA ARG A 20 -31.08 6.56 14.28
C ARG A 20 -30.69 7.88 13.65
N VAL A 21 -29.60 8.46 14.15
CA VAL A 21 -28.86 9.47 13.42
C VAL A 21 -28.49 8.79 12.12
N HIS A 22 -29.25 9.08 11.07
CA HIS A 22 -28.79 8.88 9.72
C HIS A 22 -27.59 9.80 9.58
N ILE A 23 -26.40 9.26 9.89
CA ILE A 23 -25.17 9.84 9.41
C ILE A 23 -25.30 9.73 7.90
N GLN A 24 -25.75 10.80 7.27
CA GLN A 24 -25.59 11.00 5.85
C GLN A 24 -24.08 10.97 5.63
N THR A 25 -23.58 9.78 5.29
CA THR A 25 -22.23 9.60 4.80
C THR A 25 -22.18 10.44 3.54
N LYS A 26 -21.56 11.63 3.68
CA LYS A 26 -21.21 12.49 2.55
C LYS A 26 -20.65 11.59 1.47
N THR A 27 -21.34 11.64 0.32
CA THR A 27 -21.00 11.11 -0.99
C THR A 27 -19.71 10.29 -0.99
N LYS A 28 -19.84 8.96 -1.08
CA LYS A 28 -18.70 8.10 -1.42
C LYS A 28 -18.03 8.71 -2.65
N LEU A 29 -16.78 9.17 -2.52
CA LEU A 29 -15.98 9.49 -3.68
C LEU A 29 -16.07 8.29 -4.62
N PRO A 30 -16.24 8.48 -5.93
CA PRO A 30 -16.15 7.36 -6.84
C PRO A 30 -14.74 6.83 -6.66
N THR A 31 -14.61 5.70 -5.96
CA THR A 31 -13.45 4.80 -6.07
C THR A 31 -13.52 4.15 -7.46
N GLY A 32 -13.72 4.98 -8.49
CA GLY A 32 -13.55 4.61 -9.87
C GLY A 32 -12.09 4.25 -10.04
N THR A 33 -11.85 3.16 -10.73
CA THR A 33 -10.53 2.62 -11.04
C THR A 33 -9.64 3.75 -11.53
N VAL A 34 -8.75 4.26 -10.67
CA VAL A 34 -7.72 5.20 -11.08
C VAL A 34 -6.82 4.43 -12.03
N LYS A 35 -6.98 4.68 -13.33
CA LYS A 35 -6.15 4.06 -14.36
C LYS A 35 -4.98 5.00 -14.63
N PHE A 36 -3.80 4.58 -14.20
CA PHE A 36 -2.58 5.19 -14.67
C PHE A 36 -2.43 4.92 -16.17
N LYS A 37 -1.66 5.77 -16.84
CA LYS A 37 -1.38 5.54 -18.25
C LYS A 37 -0.36 4.40 -18.37
N ASP A 38 -0.85 3.21 -18.73
CA ASP A 38 -0.02 1.99 -18.86
C ASP A 38 0.96 2.09 -20.04
N GLU A 39 0.57 2.76 -21.12
CA GLU A 39 1.38 2.95 -22.32
C GLU A 39 1.65 4.43 -22.57
N VAL A 40 2.94 4.81 -22.57
CA VAL A 40 3.39 6.17 -22.89
C VAL A 40 3.91 6.19 -24.33
N ASP A 41 3.28 6.99 -25.18
CA ASP A 41 3.66 7.15 -26.58
C ASP A 41 5.08 7.75 -26.71
N ILE A 42 5.76 7.47 -27.82
CA ILE A 42 7.13 7.94 -28.10
C ILE A 42 7.21 9.46 -27.98
N ILE A 43 6.19 10.19 -28.44
CA ILE A 43 6.12 11.66 -28.36
C ILE A 43 6.12 12.12 -26.90
N GLU A 44 5.35 11.45 -26.04
CA GLU A 44 5.28 11.75 -24.61
C GLU A 44 6.57 11.37 -23.88
N GLN A 45 7.21 10.27 -24.27
CA GLN A 45 8.54 9.91 -23.75
C GLN A 45 9.58 10.98 -24.09
N ILE A 46 9.60 11.48 -25.33
CA ILE A 46 10.48 12.58 -25.74
C ILE A 46 10.17 13.84 -24.93
N ARG A 47 8.89 14.15 -24.73
CA ARG A 47 8.46 15.30 -23.91
C ARG A 47 8.93 15.16 -22.47
N TYR A 48 8.76 13.99 -21.85
CA TYR A 48 9.25 13.69 -20.49
C TYR A 48 10.75 13.91 -20.37
N ARG A 49 11.53 13.32 -21.29
CA ARG A 49 12.99 13.41 -21.30
C ARG A 49 13.51 14.85 -21.46
N ARG A 50 12.81 15.69 -22.21
CA ARG A 50 13.22 17.08 -22.48
C ARG A 50 12.85 18.05 -21.36
N LEU A 51 11.67 17.87 -20.77
CA LEU A 51 11.06 18.89 -19.89
C LEU A 51 11.04 18.50 -18.41
N TYR A 52 10.93 17.21 -18.08
CA TYR A 52 10.63 16.76 -16.72
C TYR A 52 11.76 15.94 -16.09
N ARG A 53 12.61 15.31 -16.90
CA ARG A 53 13.79 14.59 -16.39
C ARG A 53 14.78 15.56 -15.76
N ARG A 54 15.27 15.22 -14.56
CA ARG A 54 16.40 15.90 -13.90
C ARG A 54 17.61 15.95 -14.85
N ARG A 55 18.20 17.14 -15.01
CA ARG A 55 19.43 17.31 -15.80
C ARG A 55 20.62 16.94 -14.92
N LEU A 56 21.35 15.89 -15.30
CA LEU A 56 22.59 15.51 -14.65
C LEU A 56 23.65 16.59 -14.89
N LYS A 57 24.33 17.01 -13.82
CA LYS A 57 25.50 17.88 -13.95
C LYS A 57 26.70 17.04 -14.38
N ILE A 58 27.68 17.71 -15.00
CA ILE A 58 28.95 17.06 -15.38
C ILE A 58 29.61 16.55 -14.08
N GLY A 59 29.81 15.23 -13.99
CA GLY A 59 30.41 14.56 -12.83
C GLY A 59 29.42 13.94 -11.83
N GLU A 60 28.11 14.11 -12.01
CA GLU A 60 27.12 13.36 -11.20
C GLU A 60 26.94 11.94 -11.72
N ALA A 61 26.83 10.98 -10.80
CA ALA A 61 26.53 9.60 -11.14
C ALA A 61 25.10 9.48 -11.68
N ASP A 62 24.93 8.74 -12.77
CA ASP A 62 23.62 8.43 -13.35
C ASP A 62 22.92 7.36 -12.52
N VAL A 63 22.31 7.80 -11.42
CA VAL A 63 21.55 6.94 -10.49
C VAL A 63 20.09 7.39 -10.42
N ILE A 64 19.20 6.40 -10.44
CA ILE A 64 17.75 6.62 -10.29
C ILE A 64 17.46 6.96 -8.83
N THR A 65 16.91 8.14 -8.59
CA THR A 65 16.52 8.60 -7.26
C THR A 65 15.03 8.43 -7.03
N LEU A 66 14.60 8.52 -5.76
CA LEU A 66 13.18 8.54 -5.43
C LEU A 66 12.44 9.70 -6.11
N GLN A 67 13.12 10.83 -6.34
CA GLN A 67 12.52 11.95 -7.05
C GLN A 67 12.18 11.58 -8.50
N ASP A 68 13.09 10.89 -9.19
CA ASP A 68 12.87 10.45 -10.57
C ASP A 68 11.66 9.50 -10.66
N ILE A 69 11.44 8.66 -9.65
CA ILE A 69 10.27 7.78 -9.55
C ILE A 69 8.98 8.59 -9.33
N LYS A 70 9.01 9.57 -8.42
CA LYS A 70 7.85 10.46 -8.16
C LYS A 70 7.47 11.26 -9.41
N ASP A 71 8.44 11.83 -10.11
CA ASP A 71 8.22 12.65 -11.30
C ASP A 71 7.59 11.82 -12.43
N LEU A 72 8.05 10.57 -12.60
CA LEU A 72 7.46 9.63 -13.56
C LEU A 72 6.03 9.23 -13.19
N ALA A 73 5.78 8.95 -11.90
CA ALA A 73 4.45 8.62 -11.40
C ALA A 73 3.48 9.79 -11.57
N LEU A 74 3.91 11.02 -11.31
CA LEU A 74 3.11 12.23 -11.52
C LEU A 74 2.82 12.50 -13.01
N PHE A 75 3.79 12.21 -13.88
CA PHE A 75 3.62 12.36 -15.33
C PHE A 75 2.59 11.37 -15.91
N THR A 76 2.54 10.15 -15.37
CA THR A 76 1.63 9.08 -15.84
C THR A 76 0.27 9.07 -15.12
N ALA A 77 0.14 9.83 -14.02
CA ALA A 77 -1.09 9.93 -13.26
C ALA A 77 -2.19 10.69 -14.04
N PRO A 78 -3.47 10.26 -13.93
CA PRO A 78 -4.56 11.00 -14.53
C PRO A 78 -4.73 12.37 -13.84
N THR A 79 -4.93 13.41 -14.63
CA THR A 79 -5.09 14.80 -14.14
C THR A 79 -6.30 14.97 -13.22
N SER A 80 -7.28 14.06 -13.28
CA SER A 80 -8.46 14.06 -12.43
C SER A 80 -8.16 13.87 -10.93
N ILE A 81 -7.04 13.22 -10.59
CA ILE A 81 -6.63 12.99 -9.20
C ILE A 81 -5.50 13.94 -8.76
N LEU A 82 -4.88 14.63 -9.71
CA LEU A 82 -3.67 15.42 -9.51
C LEU A 82 -4.04 16.79 -8.91
N THR A 83 -4.20 16.83 -7.59
CA THR A 83 -4.42 18.08 -6.86
C THR A 83 -3.09 18.67 -6.36
N PRO A 84 -2.93 20.00 -6.27
CA PRO A 84 -1.71 20.61 -5.71
C PRO A 84 -1.41 20.13 -4.29
N LYS A 85 -2.46 19.85 -3.50
CA LYS A 85 -2.34 19.29 -2.15
C LYS A 85 -1.73 17.88 -2.16
N LEU A 86 -2.12 17.03 -3.11
CA LEU A 86 -1.53 15.70 -3.28
C LEU A 86 -0.06 15.78 -3.68
N ILE A 87 0.29 16.68 -4.61
CA ILE A 87 1.68 16.88 -5.04
C ILE A 87 2.55 17.33 -3.85
N HIS A 88 2.07 18.28 -3.06
CA HIS A 88 2.78 18.76 -1.88
C HIS A 88 2.96 17.65 -0.83
N MET A 89 1.89 16.89 -0.57
CA MET A 89 1.93 15.74 0.32
C MET A 89 2.97 14.69 -0.13
N LEU A 90 3.07 14.41 -1.44
CA LEU A 90 4.04 13.46 -1.98
C LEU A 90 5.50 13.90 -1.77
N HIS A 91 5.75 15.21 -1.63
CA HIS A 91 7.08 15.78 -1.36
C HIS A 91 7.37 15.98 0.13
N THR A 92 6.45 15.58 1.01
CA THR A 92 6.66 15.68 2.46
C THR A 92 7.66 14.60 2.91
N PRO A 93 8.60 14.92 3.83
CA PRO A 93 9.60 13.95 4.28
C PRO A 93 9.01 12.67 4.88
N THR A 94 7.81 12.72 5.45
CA THR A 94 7.10 11.54 5.99
C THR A 94 6.75 10.54 4.89
N ILE A 95 6.19 11.01 3.78
CA ILE A 95 5.89 10.17 2.61
C ILE A 95 7.18 9.66 1.96
N GLU A 96 8.24 10.47 1.91
CA GLU A 96 9.50 10.01 1.36
C GLU A 96 10.11 8.86 2.17
N ARG A 97 10.04 8.91 3.50
CA ARG A 97 10.48 7.80 4.36
C ARG A 97 9.63 6.55 4.14
N PHE A 98 8.30 6.72 4.08
CA PHE A 98 7.38 5.63 3.78
C PHE A 98 7.68 4.97 2.42
N LEU A 99 7.85 5.75 1.36
CA LEU A 99 8.18 5.24 0.03
C LEU A 99 9.53 4.52 0.01
N ARG A 100 10.54 5.03 0.73
CA ARG A 100 11.85 4.35 0.85
C ARG A 100 11.71 3.02 1.56
N ALA A 101 10.98 2.96 2.68
CA ALA A 101 10.71 1.71 3.39
C ALA A 101 9.95 0.71 2.52
N LEU A 102 8.96 1.19 1.75
CA LEU A 102 8.18 0.35 0.84
C LEU A 102 9.04 -0.20 -0.30
N ILE A 103 9.86 0.63 -0.94
CA ILE A 103 10.80 0.20 -1.98
C ILE A 103 11.77 -0.84 -1.44
N LEU A 104 12.32 -0.62 -0.24
CA LEU A 104 13.21 -1.58 0.41
C LEU A 104 12.53 -2.93 0.67
N TYR A 105 11.30 -2.91 1.20
CA TYR A 105 10.52 -4.13 1.41
C TYR A 105 10.26 -4.86 0.09
N CYS A 106 9.81 -4.16 -0.96
CA CYS A 106 9.55 -4.76 -2.27
C CYS A 106 10.82 -5.34 -2.90
N ALA A 107 11.94 -4.62 -2.84
CA ALA A 107 13.21 -5.07 -3.37
C ALA A 107 13.69 -6.35 -2.67
N TYR A 108 13.65 -6.37 -1.34
CA TYR A 108 14.03 -7.55 -0.56
C TYR A 108 13.07 -8.73 -0.82
N TYR A 109 11.77 -8.48 -0.87
CA TYR A 109 10.76 -9.50 -1.18
C TYR A 109 11.00 -10.15 -2.54
N LEU A 110 11.29 -9.37 -3.58
CA LEU A 110 11.58 -9.91 -4.92
C LEU A 110 12.86 -10.75 -4.92
N GLN A 111 13.90 -10.31 -4.21
CA GLN A 111 15.14 -11.08 -4.06
C GLN A 111 14.89 -12.41 -3.33
N THR A 112 14.16 -12.38 -2.22
CA THR A 112 13.79 -13.59 -1.47
C THR A 112 12.92 -14.51 -2.32
N ALA A 113 11.93 -13.99 -3.04
CA ALA A 113 11.06 -14.80 -3.90
C ALA A 113 11.84 -15.50 -5.01
N ALA A 114 12.80 -14.82 -5.65
CA ALA A 114 13.68 -15.40 -6.65
C ALA A 114 14.56 -16.52 -6.06
N GLU A 115 15.13 -16.30 -4.89
CA GLU A 115 15.95 -17.30 -4.18
C GLU A 115 15.10 -18.51 -3.75
N MET A 116 13.89 -18.29 -3.23
CA MET A 116 12.96 -19.38 -2.86
C MET A 116 12.51 -20.18 -4.09
N SER A 117 12.26 -19.51 -5.22
CA SER A 117 11.93 -20.18 -6.48
C SER A 117 13.07 -21.09 -6.95
N LYS A 118 14.31 -20.60 -6.89
CA LYS A 118 15.50 -21.40 -7.19
C LYS A 118 15.59 -22.61 -6.26
N ARG A 119 15.44 -22.43 -4.95
CA ARG A 119 15.50 -23.53 -3.97
C ARG A 119 14.40 -24.57 -4.16
N MET A 120 13.19 -24.13 -4.51
CA MET A 120 12.09 -25.03 -4.86
C MET A 120 12.46 -25.94 -6.04
N SER A 121 13.11 -25.37 -7.07
CA SER A 121 13.58 -26.18 -8.22
C SER A 121 14.67 -27.18 -7.83
N GLU A 122 15.59 -26.80 -6.92
CA GLU A 122 16.66 -27.68 -6.46
C GLU A 122 16.14 -28.83 -5.59
N LEU A 123 15.06 -28.61 -4.83
CA LEU A 123 14.44 -29.63 -3.97
C LEU A 123 13.92 -30.85 -4.75
N ILE A 124 13.63 -30.69 -6.05
CA ILE A 124 13.29 -31.81 -6.94
C ILE A 124 14.46 -32.79 -7.06
N SER A 125 15.70 -32.30 -6.92
CA SER A 125 16.93 -33.08 -7.11
C SER A 125 17.73 -33.34 -5.82
N LYS A 126 17.53 -32.53 -4.78
CA LYS A 126 18.33 -32.55 -3.54
C LYS A 126 17.46 -32.76 -2.31
N VAL A 127 17.99 -33.47 -1.32
CA VAL A 127 17.33 -33.69 -0.02
C VAL A 127 17.46 -32.44 0.84
N ARG A 128 16.37 -32.06 1.52
CA ARG A 128 16.30 -30.93 2.44
C ARG A 128 17.21 -31.17 3.66
N THR A 129 17.89 -30.11 4.10
CA THR A 129 18.77 -30.16 5.29
C THR A 129 18.30 -29.16 6.34
N LEU A 130 18.71 -29.35 7.60
CA LEU A 130 18.36 -28.45 8.72
C LEU A 130 18.89 -27.01 8.52
N ASN A 131 19.96 -26.86 7.72
CA ASN A 131 20.47 -25.55 7.31
C ASN A 131 19.50 -24.81 6.37
N CYS A 132 18.70 -25.53 5.57
CA CYS A 132 17.68 -24.91 4.72
C CYS A 132 16.63 -24.21 5.58
N ASP A 133 16.13 -24.90 6.62
CA ASP A 133 15.14 -24.35 7.55
C ASP A 133 15.66 -23.10 8.26
N ARG A 134 16.92 -23.12 8.71
CA ARG A 134 17.55 -21.96 9.36
C ARG A 134 17.57 -20.74 8.44
N ILE A 135 17.94 -20.91 7.18
CA ILE A 135 18.01 -19.80 6.22
C ILE A 135 16.61 -19.30 5.84
N GLU A 136 15.64 -20.19 5.69
CA GLU A 136 14.25 -19.80 5.40
C GLU A 136 13.64 -18.99 6.55
N ASN A 137 13.89 -19.40 7.79
CA ASN A 137 13.49 -18.64 8.97
C ASN A 137 14.14 -17.25 9.01
N GLU A 138 15.44 -17.15 8.70
CA GLU A 138 16.14 -15.86 8.64
C GLU A 138 15.52 -14.92 7.58
N PHE A 139 15.18 -15.44 6.39
CA PHE A 139 14.47 -14.66 5.38
C PHE A 139 13.08 -14.22 5.84
N GLN A 140 12.36 -15.10 6.54
CA GLN A 140 11.04 -14.81 7.09
C GLN A 140 11.09 -13.71 8.15
N ASP A 141 12.04 -13.79 9.08
CA ASP A 141 12.23 -12.81 10.15
C ASP A 141 12.59 -11.44 9.57
N ASN A 142 13.55 -11.40 8.63
CA ASN A 142 13.93 -10.17 7.94
C ASN A 142 12.74 -9.54 7.18
N LEU A 143 11.89 -10.35 6.53
CA LEU A 143 10.68 -9.87 5.87
C LEU A 143 9.65 -9.33 6.87
N ALA A 144 9.53 -9.95 8.04
CA ALA A 144 8.64 -9.49 9.11
C ALA A 144 9.09 -8.12 9.64
N ASP A 145 10.38 -7.93 9.88
CA ASP A 145 10.96 -6.66 10.33
C ASP A 145 10.76 -5.55 9.31
N LEU A 146 10.98 -5.83 8.01
CA LEU A 146 10.73 -4.86 6.96
C LEU A 146 9.24 -4.51 6.83
N ARG A 147 8.34 -5.48 7.01
CA ARG A 147 6.89 -5.23 7.03
C ARG A 147 6.50 -4.32 8.20
N LEU A 148 7.10 -4.53 9.38
CA LEU A 148 6.90 -3.69 10.54
C LEU A 148 7.42 -2.26 10.30
N LEU A 149 8.57 -2.11 9.65
CA LEU A 149 9.12 -0.81 9.27
C LEU A 149 8.16 -0.04 8.35
N VAL A 150 7.62 -0.69 7.32
CA VAL A 150 6.63 -0.08 6.42
C VAL A 150 5.38 0.35 7.20
N ALA A 151 4.87 -0.52 8.09
CA ALA A 151 3.71 -0.22 8.91
C ALA A 151 3.95 0.97 9.83
N LYS A 152 5.12 1.06 10.46
CA LYS A 152 5.52 2.19 11.30
C LYS A 152 5.50 3.50 10.52
N GLU A 153 6.16 3.55 9.35
CA GLU A 153 6.20 4.77 8.53
C GLU A 153 4.81 5.13 7.99
N TYR A 154 3.96 4.14 7.71
CA TYR A 154 2.56 4.37 7.33
C TYR A 154 1.74 5.00 8.47
N CYS A 155 1.88 4.50 9.69
CA CYS A 155 1.22 5.10 10.85
C CYS A 155 1.69 6.53 11.10
N MET A 156 3.00 6.79 10.96
CA MET A 156 3.56 8.15 11.09
C MET A 156 3.03 9.12 10.03
N PHE A 157 2.66 8.62 8.86
CA PHE A 157 2.01 9.44 7.82
C PHE A 157 0.57 9.82 8.17
N LEU A 158 -0.15 8.97 8.89
CA LEU A 158 -1.56 9.22 9.24
C LEU A 158 -1.76 10.16 10.45
N ILE A 159 -0.71 10.35 11.26
CA ILE A 159 -0.69 11.22 12.44
C ILE A 159 -0.36 12.66 12.01
#